data_AF-V2XX07-F1
#
_entry.id   AF-V2XX07-F1
#
_cell.length_a   1.000
_cell.length_b   1.000
_cell.length_c   1.000
_cell.angle_alpha   90.00
_cell.angle_beta   90.00
_cell.angle_gamma   90.00
#
_symmetry.space_group_name_H-M   'P 1'
#
loop_
_entity.id
_entity.type
_entity.pdbx_description
1 polymer ?
#
loop_
_entity_poly.entity_id
_entity_poly.type
_entity_poly.pdbx_seq_one_letter_code
_entity_poly.pdbx_strand_id
1 'polypeptide(L)'
;MASLGDNVKAGMGVDFSDPVEYRAALEKSRAVNGCTVGPVPKEITFNALDQIFGDKETGEVGDPIVLINMFGGAVSGWSIEDRLDVVSVPTFVISGRKEDFVCEAYFWKVKRRSGSHLRILATSPHVGGERSTGCYS
;
A
#
# COMPACT_ATOMS: atom_id res chain seq x y z
N MET A 1 1.93 -10.56 -17.15
CA MET A 1 1.98 -9.55 -16.08
C MET A 1 3.33 -8.86 -16.28
N ALA A 2 3.33 -7.55 -16.47
CA ALA A 2 4.44 -6.86 -17.14
C ALA A 2 5.54 -6.57 -16.12
N SER A 3 6.74 -7.11 -16.38
CA SER A 3 7.93 -6.82 -15.58
C SER A 3 8.18 -5.33 -15.56
N LEU A 4 8.15 -4.72 -14.37
CA LEU A 4 8.65 -3.37 -14.18
C LEU A 4 10.13 -3.34 -14.59
N GLY A 5 10.51 -2.38 -15.44
CA GLY A 5 11.91 -2.21 -15.84
C GLY A 5 12.79 -1.88 -14.64
N ASP A 6 14.07 -2.23 -14.69
CA ASP A 6 14.99 -2.10 -13.54
C ASP A 6 15.11 -0.65 -13.03
N ASN A 7 15.00 0.34 -13.91
CA ASN A 7 14.96 1.75 -13.54
C ASN A 7 13.72 2.13 -12.72
N VAL A 8 12.58 1.48 -12.94
CA VAL A 8 11.37 1.70 -12.13
C VAL A 8 11.55 1.06 -10.76
N LYS A 9 12.18 -0.11 -10.67
CA LYS A 9 12.48 -0.77 -9.39
C LYS A 9 13.50 0.04 -8.57
N ALA A 10 14.54 0.55 -9.21
CA ALA A 10 15.54 1.41 -8.57
C ALA A 10 14.90 2.69 -8.02
N GLY A 11 14.10 3.40 -8.83
CA GLY A 11 13.39 4.59 -8.38
C GLY A 11 12.31 4.34 -7.33
N MET A 12 11.72 3.13 -7.28
CA MET A 12 10.86 2.73 -6.15
C MET A 12 11.68 2.48 -4.86
N GLY A 13 12.94 2.05 -5.00
CA GLY A 13 13.83 1.73 -3.87
C GLY A 13 14.47 2.93 -3.20
N VAL A 14 14.51 4.10 -3.85
CA VAL A 14 15.00 5.34 -3.21
C VAL A 14 13.98 5.94 -2.25
N ASP A 15 12.68 5.66 -2.43
CA ASP A 15 11.60 6.13 -1.56
C ASP A 15 11.69 7.67 -1.30
N PHE A 16 11.27 8.14 -0.13
CA PHE A 16 11.35 9.55 0.25
C PHE A 16 12.77 10.14 0.38
N SER A 17 13.84 9.37 0.13
CA SER A 17 15.18 9.96 0.04
C SER A 17 15.37 10.79 -1.24
N ASP A 18 14.61 10.49 -2.30
CA ASP A 18 14.43 11.34 -3.49
C ASP A 18 12.95 11.33 -3.93
N PRO A 19 12.13 12.27 -3.43
CA PRO A 19 10.71 12.32 -3.73
C PRO A 19 10.39 12.50 -5.22
N VAL A 20 11.30 13.10 -6.00
CA VAL A 20 11.10 13.36 -7.43
C VAL A 20 11.29 12.07 -8.23
N GLU A 21 12.40 11.37 -7.98
CA GLU A 21 12.67 10.07 -8.60
C GLU A 21 11.62 9.04 -8.19
N TYR A 22 11.26 9.03 -6.90
CA TYR A 22 10.25 8.11 -6.37
C TYR A 22 8.88 8.34 -6.99
N ARG A 23 8.41 9.58 -7.09
CA ARG A 23 7.13 9.91 -7.74
C ARG A 23 7.11 9.46 -9.21
N ALA A 24 8.20 9.69 -9.94
CA ALA A 24 8.29 9.31 -11.35
C ALA A 24 8.26 7.79 -11.55
N ALA A 25 8.89 7.03 -10.66
CA ALA A 25 8.84 5.57 -10.65
C ALA A 25 7.44 5.05 -10.27
N LEU A 26 6.81 5.65 -9.27
CA LEU A 26 5.48 5.30 -8.78
C LEU A 26 4.40 5.49 -9.86
N GLU A 27 4.48 6.58 -10.63
CA GLU A 27 3.56 6.83 -11.75
C GLU A 27 3.70 5.77 -12.86
N LYS A 28 4.94 5.38 -13.19
CA LYS A 28 5.20 4.29 -14.16
C LYS A 28 4.70 2.94 -13.65
N SER A 29 4.89 2.66 -12.36
CA SER A 29 4.36 1.46 -11.72
C SER A 29 2.83 1.43 -11.73
N ARG A 30 2.19 2.56 -11.40
CA ARG A 30 0.72 2.71 -11.44
C ARG A 30 0.14 2.60 -12.84
N ALA A 31 0.83 3.09 -13.87
CA ALA A 31 0.35 2.95 -15.25
C ALA A 31 0.20 1.48 -15.68
N VAL A 32 1.03 0.59 -15.11
CA VAL A 32 1.01 -0.85 -15.42
C VAL A 32 0.13 -1.64 -14.45
N ASN A 33 0.16 -1.29 -13.16
CA ASN A 33 -0.44 -2.10 -12.09
C ASN A 33 -1.68 -1.45 -11.44
N GLY A 34 -1.93 -0.18 -11.72
CA GLY A 34 -3.03 0.60 -11.15
C GLY A 34 -4.27 0.61 -12.03
N CYS A 35 -5.07 1.66 -11.90
CA CYS A 35 -6.29 1.82 -12.69
C CYS A 35 -5.94 1.95 -14.19
N THR A 36 -6.45 1.04 -15.02
CA THR A 36 -6.28 1.06 -16.48
C THR A 36 -7.29 1.97 -17.18
N VAL A 37 -8.26 2.53 -16.45
CA VAL A 37 -9.21 3.52 -16.98
C VAL A 37 -8.51 4.87 -17.06
N GLY A 38 -8.38 5.39 -18.27
CA GLY A 38 -7.78 6.69 -18.56
C GLY A 38 -8.85 7.74 -18.92
N PRO A 39 -8.72 8.99 -18.43
CA PRO A 39 -7.77 9.44 -17.40
C PRO A 39 -8.12 8.83 -16.03
N VAL A 40 -7.10 8.69 -15.18
CA VAL A 40 -7.33 8.30 -13.78
C VAL A 40 -8.27 9.34 -13.14
N PRO A 41 -9.35 8.93 -12.45
CA PRO A 41 -10.26 9.85 -11.78
C PRO A 41 -9.52 10.82 -10.88
N LYS A 42 -9.91 12.10 -10.91
CA LYS A 42 -9.22 13.17 -10.16
C LYS A 42 -9.19 12.88 -8.67
N GLU A 43 -10.21 12.22 -8.14
CA GLU A 43 -10.31 11.80 -6.74
C GLU A 43 -9.18 10.85 -6.32
N ILE A 44 -8.57 10.12 -7.27
CA ILE A 44 -7.47 9.18 -7.03
C ILE A 44 -6.11 9.86 -7.20
N THR A 45 -5.97 10.81 -8.13
CA THR A 45 -4.71 11.57 -8.33
C THR A 45 -4.56 12.70 -7.31
N PHE A 46 -5.59 13.51 -7.15
CA PHE A 46 -5.64 14.70 -6.27
C PHE A 46 -5.50 14.34 -4.78
N ASN A 47 -6.10 13.23 -4.33
CA ASN A 47 -6.10 12.89 -2.90
C ASN A 47 -4.91 12.04 -2.45
N ALA A 48 -4.21 11.33 -3.35
CA ALA A 48 -3.20 10.36 -2.93
C ALA A 48 -1.77 10.77 -3.27
N LEU A 49 -1.52 11.29 -4.48
CA LEU A 49 -0.16 11.63 -4.89
C LEU A 49 0.16 13.10 -4.62
N ASP A 50 -0.79 14.00 -4.87
CA ASP A 50 -0.56 15.44 -4.69
C ASP A 50 -0.49 15.82 -3.20
N GLN A 51 -1.22 15.12 -2.32
CA GLN A 51 -1.08 15.30 -0.86
C GLN A 51 0.32 14.91 -0.33
N ILE A 52 0.96 13.91 -0.94
CA ILE A 52 2.25 13.36 -0.47
C ILE A 52 3.41 14.13 -1.09
N PHE A 53 3.37 14.34 -2.41
CA PHE A 53 4.48 14.87 -3.19
C PHE A 53 4.31 16.33 -3.60
N GLY A 54 3.15 16.92 -3.36
CA GLY A 54 2.81 18.25 -3.81
C GLY A 54 2.15 18.28 -5.18
N ASP A 55 1.56 19.42 -5.54
CA ASP A 55 0.92 19.62 -6.83
C ASP A 55 1.99 19.97 -7.89
N LYS A 56 2.02 19.21 -8.99
CA LYS A 56 3.00 19.42 -10.07
C LYS A 56 2.75 20.69 -10.89
N GLU A 57 1.50 21.14 -10.98
CA GLU A 57 1.07 22.28 -11.77
C GLU A 57 1.24 23.59 -11.00
N THR A 58 0.95 23.58 -9.69
CA THR A 58 1.03 24.77 -8.85
C THR A 58 2.38 24.90 -8.11
N GLY A 59 3.14 23.82 -7.98
CA GLY A 59 4.39 23.78 -7.22
C GLY A 59 4.17 23.80 -5.70
N GLU A 60 2.94 23.57 -5.24
CA GLU A 60 2.63 23.41 -3.81
C GLU A 60 3.34 22.18 -3.25
N VAL A 61 3.90 22.30 -2.04
CA VAL A 61 4.65 21.22 -1.38
C VAL A 61 3.68 20.29 -0.66
N GLY A 62 3.79 18.98 -0.90
CA GLY A 62 3.02 17.96 -0.19
C GLY A 62 3.57 17.66 1.20
N ASP A 63 2.82 16.88 1.97
CA ASP A 63 3.20 16.45 3.32
C ASP A 63 3.31 14.91 3.40
N PRO A 64 4.53 14.35 3.29
CA PRO A 64 4.75 12.92 3.40
C PRO A 64 4.84 12.42 4.86
N ILE A 65 4.58 13.26 5.87
CA ILE A 65 4.89 12.95 7.29
C ILE A 65 4.23 11.65 7.78
N VAL A 66 3.05 11.31 7.27
CA VAL A 66 2.34 10.07 7.62
C VAL A 66 3.09 8.85 7.11
N LEU A 67 3.52 8.84 5.84
CA LEU A 67 4.27 7.71 5.29
C LEU A 67 5.65 7.58 5.94
N ILE A 68 6.34 8.70 6.15
CA ILE A 68 7.64 8.72 6.83
C ILE A 68 7.51 8.11 8.25
N ASN A 69 6.48 8.51 9.01
CA ASN A 69 6.29 7.97 10.35
C ASN A 69 5.85 6.51 10.36
N MET A 70 5.09 6.06 9.36
CA MET A 70 4.61 4.68 9.24
C MET A 70 5.74 3.69 8.94
N PHE A 71 6.68 4.05 8.05
CA PHE A 71 7.72 3.12 7.59
C PHE A 71 9.09 3.33 8.25
N GLY A 72 9.38 4.51 8.80
CA GLY A 72 10.70 4.80 9.39
C GLY A 72 10.69 5.65 10.66
N GLY A 73 9.52 6.08 11.13
CA GLY A 73 9.42 7.02 12.25
C GLY A 73 8.67 6.45 13.46
N ALA A 74 7.95 7.32 14.16
CA ALA A 74 7.48 7.10 15.52
C ALA A 74 6.49 5.91 15.67
N VAL A 75 5.84 5.49 14.58
CA VAL A 75 4.86 4.40 14.61
C VAL A 75 5.30 3.17 13.81
N SER A 76 6.55 3.12 13.34
CA SER A 76 7.11 1.98 12.59
C SER A 76 7.07 0.65 13.36
N GLY A 77 7.07 0.69 14.69
CA GLY A 77 6.91 -0.47 15.57
C GLY A 77 5.52 -0.62 16.20
N TRP A 78 4.55 0.22 15.82
CA TRP A 78 3.21 0.18 16.38
C TRP A 78 2.44 -1.04 15.88
N SER A 79 1.75 -1.74 16.79
CA SER A 79 0.90 -2.88 16.44
C SER A 79 -0.30 -2.98 17.39
N ILE A 80 -1.37 -3.61 16.91
CA ILE A 80 -2.58 -3.95 17.67
C ILE A 80 -2.89 -5.45 17.65
N GLU A 81 -1.97 -6.27 17.14
CA GLU A 81 -2.19 -7.71 16.96
C GLU A 81 -2.55 -8.42 18.26
N ASP A 82 -1.94 -8.01 19.37
CA ASP A 82 -2.18 -8.54 20.71
C ASP A 82 -3.51 -8.06 21.34
N ARG A 83 -4.22 -7.13 20.66
CA ARG A 83 -5.46 -6.50 21.12
C ARG A 83 -6.66 -6.80 20.23
N LEU A 84 -6.48 -7.51 19.11
CA LEU A 84 -7.58 -7.82 18.19
C LEU A 84 -8.66 -8.70 18.83
N ASP A 85 -8.34 -9.41 19.90
CA ASP A 85 -9.31 -10.19 20.69
C ASP A 85 -10.30 -9.33 21.49
N VAL A 86 -10.03 -8.02 21.66
CA VAL A 86 -10.96 -7.05 22.26
C VAL A 86 -12.13 -6.74 21.33
N VAL A 87 -11.99 -6.92 20.01
CA VAL A 87 -13.08 -6.74 19.05
C VAL A 87 -14.09 -7.88 19.22
N SER A 88 -15.24 -7.58 19.83
CA SER A 88 -16.23 -8.57 20.24
C SER A 88 -17.35 -8.84 19.24
N VAL A 89 -17.39 -8.08 18.14
CA VAL A 89 -18.43 -8.17 17.11
C VAL A 89 -17.99 -9.07 15.94
N PRO A 90 -18.93 -9.77 15.27
CA PRO A 90 -18.62 -10.48 14.03
C PRO A 90 -17.91 -9.56 13.04
N THR A 91 -16.73 -9.97 12.61
CA THR A 91 -15.84 -9.14 11.80
C THR A 91 -15.58 -9.81 10.45
N PHE A 92 -15.82 -9.05 9.39
CA PHE A 92 -15.55 -9.49 8.02
C PHE A 92 -14.30 -8.78 7.50
N VAL A 93 -13.25 -9.56 7.23
CA VAL A 93 -11.97 -9.04 6.72
C VAL A 93 -11.89 -9.26 5.21
N ILE A 94 -11.64 -8.19 4.48
CA ILE A 94 -11.43 -8.20 3.04
C ILE A 94 -9.95 -7.98 2.79
N SER A 95 -9.32 -8.88 2.04
CA SER A 95 -7.94 -8.73 1.61
C SER A 95 -7.76 -9.10 0.14
N GLY A 96 -6.80 -8.49 -0.53
CA GLY A 96 -6.43 -8.84 -1.89
C GLY A 96 -5.61 -10.13 -1.95
N ARG A 97 -5.75 -10.92 -3.02
CA ARG A 97 -4.92 -12.13 -3.23
C ARG A 97 -3.42 -11.79 -3.32
N LYS A 98 -3.08 -10.59 -3.79
CA LYS A 98 -1.69 -10.12 -3.96
C LYS A 98 -1.40 -8.96 -3.00
N GLU A 99 -2.01 -9.01 -1.81
CA GLU A 99 -1.77 -8.09 -0.72
C GLU A 99 -0.56 -8.59 0.09
N ASP A 100 0.39 -7.71 0.38
CA ASP A 100 1.67 -8.08 1.00
C ASP A 100 1.61 -8.01 2.54
N PHE A 101 0.65 -7.26 3.09
CA PHE A 101 0.54 -6.99 4.53
C PHE A 101 -0.44 -7.91 5.28
N VAL A 102 -1.62 -8.20 4.70
CA VAL A 102 -2.66 -9.02 5.36
C VAL A 102 -3.00 -10.22 4.49
N CYS A 103 -2.10 -11.20 4.47
CA CYS A 103 -2.32 -12.45 3.74
C CYS A 103 -3.09 -13.48 4.58
N GLU A 104 -3.50 -14.59 3.96
CA GLU A 104 -4.23 -15.67 4.64
C GLU A 104 -3.45 -16.26 5.82
N ALA A 105 -2.17 -16.56 5.63
CA ALA A 105 -1.32 -17.13 6.68
C ALA A 105 -1.20 -16.18 7.89
N TYR A 106 -1.03 -14.88 7.62
CA TYR A 106 -1.02 -13.85 8.65
C TYR A 106 -2.38 -13.77 9.36
N PHE A 107 -3.48 -13.74 8.60
CA PHE A 107 -4.83 -13.73 9.18
C PHE A 107 -5.00 -14.88 10.18
N TRP A 108 -4.63 -16.11 9.83
CA TRP A 108 -4.75 -17.28 10.72
C TRP A 108 -3.77 -17.28 11.91
N LYS A 109 -2.64 -16.55 11.84
CA LYS A 109 -1.69 -16.40 12.95
C LYS A 109 -2.21 -15.48 14.05
N VAL A 110 -2.91 -14.40 13.71
CA VAL A 110 -3.31 -13.39 14.70
C VAL A 110 -4.42 -13.91 15.62
N LYS A 111 -4.31 -13.62 16.92
CA LYS A 111 -5.28 -14.00 17.94
C LYS A 111 -6.56 -13.16 17.78
N ARG A 112 -7.67 -13.81 17.43
CA ARG A 112 -8.98 -13.17 17.21
C ARG A 112 -10.10 -14.04 17.80
N ARG A 113 -11.26 -13.44 18.04
CA ARG A 113 -12.43 -14.18 18.54
C ARG A 113 -13.02 -15.13 17.49
N SER A 114 -13.66 -16.18 17.99
CA SER A 114 -14.53 -17.06 17.23
C SER A 114 -15.65 -16.25 16.56
N GLY A 115 -15.79 -16.36 15.22
CA GLY A 115 -16.80 -15.64 14.43
C GLY A 115 -16.25 -14.62 13.42
N SER A 116 -14.92 -14.40 13.38
CA SER A 116 -14.30 -13.63 12.28
C SER A 116 -14.23 -14.45 11.00
N HIS A 117 -14.52 -13.81 9.86
CA HIS A 117 -14.44 -14.40 8.53
C HIS A 117 -13.46 -13.63 7.64
N LEU A 118 -12.64 -14.35 6.88
CA LEU A 118 -11.77 -13.77 5.85
C LEU A 118 -12.35 -14.05 4.47
N ARG A 119 -12.39 -13.03 3.62
CA ARG A 119 -12.61 -13.18 2.18
C ARG A 119 -11.44 -12.58 1.41
N ILE A 120 -10.80 -13.43 0.60
CA ILE A 120 -9.73 -13.02 -0.30
C ILE A 120 -10.35 -12.68 -1.65
N LEU A 121 -10.14 -11.45 -2.11
CA LEU A 121 -10.54 -10.99 -3.44
C LEU A 121 -9.51 -11.45 -4.46
N ALA A 122 -9.97 -12.24 -5.43
CA ALA A 122 -9.11 -13.04 -6.31
C ALA A 122 -8.13 -12.23 -7.19
N THR A 123 -8.41 -10.96 -7.47
CA THR A 123 -7.65 -10.15 -8.43
C THR A 123 -7.03 -8.89 -7.85
N SER A 124 -7.27 -8.57 -6.58
CA SER A 124 -6.81 -7.31 -5.99
C SER A 124 -5.39 -7.44 -5.41
N PRO A 125 -4.43 -6.58 -5.82
CA PRO A 125 -3.15 -6.42 -5.14
C PRO A 125 -3.21 -5.33 -4.06
N HIS A 126 -2.17 -5.26 -3.22
CA HIS A 126 -1.82 -4.00 -2.55
C HIS A 126 -1.46 -2.94 -3.59
N VAL A 127 -1.53 -1.66 -3.24
CA VAL A 127 -1.24 -0.56 -4.17
C VAL A 127 0.21 -0.66 -4.68
N GLY A 128 0.39 -1.31 -5.83
CA GLY A 128 1.64 -1.40 -6.59
C GLY A 128 2.42 -2.71 -6.44
N GLY A 129 2.51 -3.47 -7.53
CA GLY A 129 3.68 -4.32 -7.83
C GLY A 129 3.51 -5.85 -7.69
N GLU A 130 4.20 -6.57 -8.58
CA GLU A 130 4.28 -8.03 -8.63
C GLU A 130 5.14 -8.63 -7.52
N ARG A 131 4.61 -9.69 -6.88
CA ARG A 131 5.29 -10.68 -6.02
C ARG A 131 5.99 -10.10 -4.78
N SER A 132 5.30 -10.12 -3.64
CA SER A 132 5.91 -10.69 -2.44
C SER A 132 5.80 -12.22 -2.52
N THR A 133 6.94 -12.91 -2.38
CA THR A 133 7.00 -14.38 -2.25
C THR A 133 6.95 -14.82 -0.79
N GLY A 134 6.59 -13.91 0.11
CA GLY A 134 6.40 -14.19 1.52
C GLY A 134 5.54 -13.10 2.13
N CYS A 135 4.53 -13.52 2.89
CA CYS A 135 3.88 -12.62 3.82
C CYS A 135 4.94 -12.06 4.77
N TYR A 136 4.95 -10.75 4.99
CA TYR A 136 5.76 -10.18 6.08
C TYR A 136 5.33 -10.84 7.40
N SER A 137 6.31 -11.41 8.12
CA SER A 137 6.13 -12.27 9.29
C SER A 137 6.43 -11.56 10.59
#